data_AF-A0A1Y2P240-F1
#
_entry.id   AF-A0A1Y2P240-F1
#
_cell.length_a   1.000
_cell.length_b   1.000
_cell.length_c   1.000
_cell.angle_alpha   90.00
_cell.angle_beta   90.00
_cell.angle_gamma   90.00
#
_symmetry.space_group_name_H-M   'P 1'
#
loop_
_entity.id
_entity.type
_entity.pdbx_description
1 polymer ?
#
loop_
_entity_poly.entity_id
_entity_poly.type
_entity_poly.pdbx_seq_one_letter_code
_entity_poly.pdbx_strand_id
1 'polypeptide(L)'
;MHRPELGSLVAAVPVGPQARKETRDAVAAVDDEAVRLRSAVKSRDGFFTTFFISPYSRYLARWCARRGLTPNQVTTASLVTALVAAGCAATGTRGGFVAAGLLLLFSFVLDCTDGQLARYSLQYSTLGAWLDATFDRAKEYAYYAGLALGAARGGDDVWALALGAMVLQTCRHVVDFSFNEANHDATANTSPTATLSDRLDGVGWTVWARRMIVLPIGERWAMIAVLTALTTPRVVFSALLIGCSFAALYTTAGRVLRSLTRKASRTDRAARALADLADNGALAQAAAKVLRPVARPLGGRTPYALAGAAVLLAAAAAAPLDGPLVVLAAVLYAVASGAAVARPLKGALDWLVPPALRAAEYGTVLALAARADAPGALPAAFGLVAAVAYHHYDTVYRIRGDAGAPPAWLVRALGGQEGRTLLAAVLAALLATGGGDGFPLALTALAGAVALLGLAESIRFWVSSGAPAVHDEGEPA
;
A
#
# COMPACT_ATOMS: atom_id res chain seq x y z
N MET A 1 27.00 -1.61 -10.07
CA MET A 1 26.67 -0.45 -10.92
C MET A 1 25.27 -0.66 -11.47
N HIS A 2 24.29 0.08 -10.98
CA HIS A 2 22.94 0.08 -11.54
C HIS A 2 22.99 0.91 -12.82
N ARG A 3 22.78 0.28 -13.99
CA ARG A 3 22.64 1.01 -15.26
C ARG A 3 21.15 1.34 -15.38
N PRO A 4 20.74 2.61 -15.34
CA PRO A 4 19.34 2.95 -15.57
C PRO A 4 18.90 2.38 -16.93
N GLU A 5 17.64 1.95 -17.04
CA GLU A 5 17.01 1.66 -18.34
C GLU A 5 16.91 2.98 -19.11
N LEU A 6 18.02 3.38 -19.72
CA LEU A 6 18.05 4.40 -20.75
C LEU A 6 17.14 3.86 -21.86
N GLY A 7 16.07 4.59 -22.21
CA GLY A 7 15.20 4.22 -23.32
C GLY A 7 15.95 4.18 -24.66
N SER A 8 15.35 4.72 -25.72
CA SER A 8 15.99 4.81 -27.05
C SER A 8 17.13 5.83 -27.12
N LEU A 9 18.15 5.73 -26.25
CA LEU A 9 19.40 6.45 -26.45
C LEU A 9 20.21 5.69 -27.50
N VAL A 10 20.13 6.16 -28.73
CA VAL A 10 20.91 5.63 -29.85
C VAL A 10 22.29 6.27 -29.81
N ALA A 11 23.30 5.49 -29.45
CA ALA A 11 24.69 5.90 -29.58
C ALA A 11 25.23 5.42 -30.94
N ALA A 12 25.57 6.35 -31.83
CA ALA A 12 26.22 6.05 -33.10
C ALA A 12 27.71 6.41 -33.02
N VAL A 13 28.58 5.53 -33.51
CA VAL A 13 30.03 5.78 -33.66
C VAL A 13 30.35 5.88 -35.14
N PRO A 14 30.14 7.06 -35.78
CA PRO A 14 30.29 7.20 -37.22
C PRO A 14 31.76 7.09 -37.67
N VAL A 15 31.99 6.24 -38.67
CA VAL A 15 33.30 6.05 -39.31
C VAL A 15 33.36 6.88 -40.60
N GLY A 16 34.31 7.80 -40.67
CA GLY A 16 34.53 8.67 -41.83
C GLY A 16 33.73 9.99 -41.81
N PRO A 17 34.07 10.95 -42.70
CA PRO A 17 33.51 12.30 -42.67
C PRO A 17 32.01 12.37 -42.98
N GLN A 18 31.53 11.55 -43.92
CA GLN A 18 30.13 11.57 -44.35
C GLN A 18 29.20 11.01 -43.27
N ALA A 19 29.51 9.83 -42.72
CA ALA A 19 28.75 9.25 -41.62
C ALA A 19 28.70 10.18 -40.38
N ARG A 20 29.78 10.94 -40.13
CA ARG A 20 29.81 11.95 -39.05
C ARG A 20 28.85 13.09 -39.30
N LYS A 21 28.76 13.58 -40.54
CA LYS A 21 27.82 14.65 -40.92
C LYS A 21 26.37 14.16 -40.78
N GLU A 22 26.06 13.00 -41.35
CA GLU A 22 24.71 12.40 -41.27
C GLU A 22 24.28 12.16 -39.82
N THR A 23 25.18 11.66 -38.96
CA THR A 23 24.90 11.47 -37.54
C THR A 23 24.66 12.80 -36.82
N ARG A 24 25.42 13.85 -37.12
CA ARG A 24 25.21 15.18 -36.53
C ARG A 24 23.89 15.80 -36.98
N ASP A 25 23.56 15.68 -38.26
CA ASP A 25 22.29 16.17 -38.82
C ASP A 25 21.10 15.43 -38.19
N ALA A 26 21.23 14.10 -37.98
CA ALA A 26 20.22 13.29 -37.30
C ALA A 26 20.04 13.70 -35.82
N VAL A 27 21.12 13.99 -35.10
CA VAL A 27 21.05 14.48 -33.71
C VAL A 27 20.45 15.88 -33.64
N ALA A 28 20.83 16.78 -34.55
CA ALA A 28 20.29 18.15 -34.61
C ALA A 28 18.80 18.19 -34.98
N ALA A 29 18.31 17.18 -35.70
CA ALA A 29 16.89 17.02 -36.03
C ALA A 29 16.04 16.49 -34.86
N VAL A 30 16.65 16.08 -33.74
CA VAL A 30 15.91 15.60 -32.56
C VAL A 30 15.23 16.77 -31.87
N ASP A 31 13.91 16.66 -31.70
CA ASP A 31 13.15 17.56 -30.84
C ASP A 31 13.35 17.19 -29.36
N ASP A 32 14.30 17.88 -28.72
CA ASP A 32 14.64 17.71 -27.29
C ASP A 32 13.42 17.85 -26.38
N GLU A 33 12.49 18.76 -26.69
CA GLU A 33 11.30 18.99 -25.90
C GLU A 33 10.34 17.81 -26.02
N ALA A 34 10.14 17.28 -27.23
CA ALA A 34 9.35 16.07 -27.43
C ALA A 34 9.98 14.85 -26.75
N VAL A 35 11.31 14.74 -26.71
CA VAL A 35 12.02 13.69 -25.95
C VAL A 35 11.75 13.86 -24.45
N ARG A 36 11.92 15.06 -23.89
CA ARG A 36 11.66 15.34 -22.46
C ARG A 36 10.23 15.04 -22.06
N LEU A 37 9.24 15.39 -22.89
CA LEU A 37 7.83 15.07 -22.65
C LEU A 37 7.53 13.57 -22.69
N ARG A 38 8.22 12.81 -23.54
CA ARG A 38 8.08 11.35 -23.59
C ARG A 38 8.76 10.68 -22.40
N SER A 39 9.98 11.09 -22.04
CA SER A 39 10.70 10.54 -20.88
C SER A 39 10.08 10.93 -19.54
N ALA A 40 9.33 12.03 -19.51
CA ALA A 40 8.53 12.43 -18.34
C ALA A 40 7.36 11.47 -18.06
N VAL A 41 6.96 10.57 -18.95
CA VAL A 41 5.90 9.56 -18.73
C VAL A 41 6.54 8.24 -18.29
N LYS A 42 5.94 7.54 -17.32
CA LYS A 42 6.53 6.31 -16.76
C LYS A 42 6.32 5.18 -17.76
N SER A 43 7.34 4.36 -17.99
CA SER A 43 7.31 3.28 -19.00
C SER A 43 6.41 2.10 -18.62
N ARG A 44 6.09 1.94 -17.32
CA ARG A 44 5.36 0.80 -16.76
C ARG A 44 4.04 1.18 -16.09
N ASP A 45 3.35 2.19 -16.62
CA ASP A 45 2.03 2.57 -16.13
C ASP A 45 0.94 1.51 -16.44
N GLY A 46 -0.14 1.57 -15.65
CA GLY A 46 -1.38 0.85 -15.94
C GLY A 46 -1.99 1.24 -17.28
N PHE A 47 -2.87 0.40 -17.81
CA PHE A 47 -3.64 0.66 -19.02
C PHE A 47 -4.36 2.01 -18.95
N PHE A 48 -5.09 2.27 -17.86
CA PHE A 48 -5.87 3.50 -17.74
C PHE A 48 -4.97 4.75 -17.74
N THR A 49 -3.92 4.75 -16.93
CA THR A 49 -2.96 5.86 -16.88
C THR A 49 -2.29 6.07 -18.25
N THR A 50 -1.83 4.99 -18.90
CA THR A 50 -1.13 5.07 -20.19
C THR A 50 -1.98 5.66 -21.30
N PHE A 51 -3.23 5.22 -21.43
CA PHE A 51 -4.08 5.57 -22.58
C PHE A 51 -5.06 6.72 -22.31
N PHE A 52 -5.44 6.96 -21.06
CA PHE A 52 -6.47 7.96 -20.70
C PHE A 52 -5.93 9.13 -19.89
N ILE A 53 -4.70 9.09 -19.37
CA ILE A 53 -4.14 10.19 -18.56
C ILE A 53 -2.86 10.74 -19.19
N SER A 54 -1.85 9.89 -19.39
CA SER A 54 -0.52 10.24 -19.91
C SER A 54 -0.49 10.98 -21.26
N PRO A 55 -1.45 10.79 -22.20
CA PRO A 55 -1.42 11.50 -23.47
C PRO A 55 -1.49 13.02 -23.34
N TYR A 56 -2.23 13.54 -22.34
CA TYR A 56 -2.41 14.98 -22.12
C TYR A 56 -1.77 15.50 -20.84
N SER A 57 -1.69 14.71 -19.76
CA SER A 57 -1.11 15.14 -18.46
C SER A 57 0.34 15.62 -18.61
N ARG A 58 1.13 15.03 -19.50
CA ARG A 58 2.51 15.49 -19.77
C ARG A 58 2.57 16.94 -20.27
N TYR A 59 1.56 17.39 -21.00
CA TYR A 59 1.47 18.78 -21.44
C TYR A 59 1.01 19.70 -20.31
N LEU A 60 0.21 19.20 -19.38
CA LEU A 60 -0.12 19.90 -18.13
C LEU A 60 1.13 20.05 -17.26
N ALA A 61 1.97 19.01 -17.15
CA ALA A 61 3.24 19.07 -16.45
C ALA A 61 4.15 20.16 -17.03
N ARG A 62 4.26 20.22 -18.37
CA ARG A 62 4.95 21.33 -19.04
C ARG A 62 4.33 22.69 -18.75
N TRP A 63 3.01 22.80 -18.77
CA TRP A 63 2.33 24.06 -18.44
C TRP A 63 2.67 24.51 -17.02
N CYS A 64 2.65 23.58 -16.04
CA CYS A 64 3.07 23.84 -14.67
C CYS A 64 4.53 24.31 -14.60
N ALA A 65 5.43 23.62 -15.29
CA ALA A 65 6.85 23.99 -15.35
C ALA A 65 7.06 25.40 -15.91
N ARG A 66 6.36 25.77 -16.98
CA ARG A 66 6.41 27.13 -17.58
C ARG A 66 5.83 28.22 -16.67
N ARG A 67 4.97 27.85 -15.74
CA ARG A 67 4.41 28.76 -14.72
C ARG A 67 5.23 28.80 -13.43
N GLY A 68 6.35 28.07 -13.36
CA GLY A 68 7.20 28.01 -12.16
C GLY A 68 6.57 27.27 -11.00
N LEU A 69 5.55 26.43 -11.25
CA LEU A 69 4.96 25.58 -10.22
C LEU A 69 5.92 24.43 -9.90
N THR A 70 6.04 24.10 -8.62
CA THR A 70 6.86 22.97 -8.13
C THR A 70 6.04 21.67 -8.08
N PRO A 71 6.68 20.49 -8.18
CA PRO A 71 6.00 19.20 -8.00
C PRO A 71 5.18 19.14 -6.71
N ASN A 72 5.76 19.53 -5.58
CA ASN A 72 5.09 19.49 -4.28
C ASN A 72 3.81 20.36 -4.22
N GLN A 73 3.78 21.50 -4.93
CA GLN A 73 2.56 22.32 -5.04
C GLN A 73 1.46 21.59 -5.82
N VAL A 74 1.83 20.89 -6.89
CA VAL A 74 0.88 20.10 -7.70
C VAL A 74 0.39 18.87 -6.91
N THR A 75 1.27 18.17 -6.20
CA THR A 75 0.91 17.07 -5.28
C THR A 75 -0.04 17.53 -4.19
N THR A 76 0.21 18.71 -3.60
CA THR A 76 -0.70 19.31 -2.61
C THR A 76 -2.05 19.68 -3.21
N ALA A 77 -2.07 20.25 -4.42
CA ALA A 77 -3.32 20.54 -5.12
C ALA A 77 -4.12 19.28 -5.44
N SER A 78 -3.44 18.18 -5.80
CA SER A 78 -4.06 16.86 -5.97
C SER A 78 -4.72 16.38 -4.68
N LEU A 79 -4.02 16.45 -3.53
CA LEU A 79 -4.59 16.09 -2.23
C LEU A 79 -5.81 16.94 -1.88
N VAL A 80 -5.72 18.26 -1.99
CA VAL A 80 -6.84 19.17 -1.68
C VAL A 80 -8.05 18.82 -2.55
N THR A 81 -7.83 18.57 -3.84
CA THR A 81 -8.89 18.17 -4.77
C THR A 81 -9.57 16.86 -4.33
N ALA A 82 -8.80 15.85 -3.93
CA ALA A 82 -9.36 14.59 -3.42
C ALA A 82 -10.13 14.76 -2.11
N LEU A 83 -9.67 15.64 -1.20
CA LEU A 83 -10.39 15.93 0.04
C LEU A 83 -11.72 16.64 -0.24
N VAL A 84 -11.75 17.57 -1.21
CA VAL A 84 -13.00 18.17 -1.69
C VAL A 84 -13.90 17.09 -2.33
N ALA A 85 -13.34 16.18 -3.11
CA ALA A 85 -14.09 15.05 -3.68
C ALA A 85 -14.72 14.16 -2.60
N ALA A 86 -13.95 13.82 -1.55
CA ALA A 86 -14.43 13.09 -0.38
C ALA A 86 -15.54 13.87 0.36
N GLY A 87 -15.40 15.19 0.50
CA GLY A 87 -16.43 16.07 1.07
C GLY A 87 -17.72 16.07 0.23
N CYS A 88 -17.61 16.13 -1.10
CA CYS A 88 -18.75 15.99 -2.01
C CYS A 88 -19.45 14.63 -1.85
N ALA A 89 -18.69 13.54 -1.77
CA ALA A 89 -19.22 12.20 -1.52
C ALA A 89 -19.94 12.14 -0.16
N ALA A 90 -19.38 12.75 0.87
CA ALA A 90 -19.94 12.78 2.21
C ALA A 90 -21.31 13.47 2.29
N THR A 91 -21.68 14.31 1.32
CA THR A 91 -23.02 14.92 1.29
C THR A 91 -24.15 13.88 1.18
N GLY A 92 -23.87 12.68 0.63
CA GLY A 92 -24.87 11.64 0.42
C GLY A 92 -25.88 11.93 -0.69
N THR A 93 -25.71 13.03 -1.43
CA THR A 93 -26.62 13.42 -2.51
C THR A 93 -26.13 12.91 -3.86
N ARG A 94 -27.04 12.76 -4.83
CA ARG A 94 -26.66 12.31 -6.16
C ARG A 94 -25.70 13.28 -6.86
N GLY A 95 -25.98 14.58 -6.76
CA GLY A 95 -25.09 15.63 -7.27
C GLY A 95 -23.71 15.58 -6.60
N GLY A 96 -23.68 15.36 -5.28
CA GLY A 96 -22.44 15.17 -4.52
C GLY A 96 -21.59 13.99 -5.00
N PHE A 97 -22.21 12.84 -5.28
CA PHE A 97 -21.49 11.68 -5.82
C PHE A 97 -20.96 11.90 -7.24
N VAL A 98 -21.74 12.58 -8.11
CA VAL A 98 -21.26 12.94 -9.46
C VAL A 98 -20.05 13.89 -9.36
N ALA A 99 -20.14 14.93 -8.54
CA ALA A 99 -19.03 15.85 -8.31
C ALA A 99 -17.82 15.13 -7.72
N ALA A 100 -18.02 14.22 -6.76
CA ALA A 100 -16.96 13.41 -6.16
C ALA A 100 -16.21 12.57 -7.20
N GLY A 101 -16.92 11.86 -8.07
CA GLY A 101 -16.29 11.05 -9.13
C GLY A 101 -15.47 11.89 -10.12
N LEU A 102 -15.99 13.05 -10.54
CA LEU A 102 -15.28 13.96 -11.45
C LEU A 102 -14.03 14.56 -10.78
N LEU A 103 -14.16 15.04 -9.55
CA LEU A 103 -13.05 15.61 -8.79
C LEU A 103 -11.99 14.54 -8.45
N LEU A 104 -12.39 13.29 -8.21
CA LEU A 104 -11.46 12.19 -7.99
C LEU A 104 -10.61 11.92 -9.23
N LEU A 105 -11.21 11.88 -10.43
CA LEU A 105 -10.46 11.75 -11.68
C LEU A 105 -9.54 12.95 -11.91
N PHE A 106 -10.01 14.16 -11.62
CA PHE A 106 -9.19 15.36 -11.76
C PHE A 106 -8.00 15.36 -10.79
N SER A 107 -8.21 14.94 -9.54
CA SER A 107 -7.14 14.72 -8.57
C SER A 107 -6.12 13.71 -9.10
N PHE A 108 -6.56 12.58 -9.66
CA PHE A 108 -5.67 11.58 -10.24
C PHE A 108 -4.87 12.09 -11.45
N VAL A 109 -5.44 13.00 -12.25
CA VAL A 109 -4.69 13.70 -13.32
C VAL A 109 -3.58 14.57 -12.74
N LEU A 110 -3.86 15.35 -11.69
CA LEU A 110 -2.86 16.19 -11.02
C LEU A 110 -1.76 15.36 -10.39
N ASP A 111 -2.12 14.22 -9.81
CA ASP A 111 -1.21 13.22 -9.26
C ASP A 111 -0.21 12.71 -10.31
N CYS A 112 -0.72 12.24 -11.45
CA CYS A 112 0.16 11.84 -12.55
C CYS A 112 1.03 13.01 -13.05
N THR A 113 0.51 14.23 -12.97
CA THR A 113 1.17 15.45 -13.45
C THR A 113 2.34 15.86 -12.56
N ASP A 114 2.28 15.66 -11.23
CA ASP A 114 3.37 16.06 -10.34
C ASP A 114 4.65 15.25 -10.57
N GLY A 115 4.53 13.94 -10.77
CA GLY A 115 5.65 13.05 -11.02
C GLY A 115 6.20 13.28 -12.42
N GLN A 116 5.31 13.56 -13.39
CA GLN A 116 5.74 13.98 -14.74
C GLN A 116 6.46 15.33 -14.70
N LEU A 117 6.00 16.28 -13.87
CA LEU A 117 6.63 17.58 -13.68
C LEU A 117 8.00 17.44 -13.01
N ALA A 118 8.13 16.61 -11.97
CA ALA A 118 9.41 16.32 -11.33
C ALA A 118 10.43 15.78 -12.34
N ARG A 119 10.01 14.85 -13.20
CA ARG A 119 10.86 14.28 -14.26
C ARG A 119 11.18 15.26 -15.38
N TYR A 120 10.19 16.02 -15.83
CA TYR A 120 10.34 17.01 -16.88
C TYR A 120 11.28 18.16 -16.46
N SER A 121 11.17 18.60 -15.20
CA SER A 121 11.96 19.72 -14.65
C SER A 121 13.24 19.28 -13.92
N LEU A 122 13.49 17.97 -13.82
CA LEU A 122 14.59 17.37 -13.04
C LEU A 122 14.61 17.80 -11.56
N GLN A 123 13.43 18.11 -11.01
CA GLN A 123 13.25 18.50 -9.61
C GLN A 123 12.82 17.28 -8.79
N TYR A 124 13.81 16.60 -8.21
CA TYR A 124 13.57 15.43 -7.35
C TYR A 124 13.90 15.77 -5.90
N SER A 125 13.09 15.27 -4.96
CA SER A 125 13.37 15.38 -3.53
C SER A 125 12.81 14.20 -2.76
N THR A 126 13.44 13.89 -1.63
CA THR A 126 13.00 12.85 -0.68
C THR A 126 11.65 13.19 -0.08
N LEU A 127 11.52 14.44 0.36
CA LEU A 127 10.30 14.99 0.90
C LEU A 127 9.16 14.89 -0.13
N GLY A 128 9.43 15.21 -1.41
CA GLY A 128 8.46 15.07 -2.48
C GLY A 128 8.00 13.62 -2.69
N ALA A 129 8.94 12.67 -2.73
CA ALA A 129 8.60 11.24 -2.87
C ALA A 129 7.81 10.70 -1.67
N TRP A 130 8.14 11.12 -0.45
CA TRP A 130 7.39 10.77 0.75
C TRP A 130 6.00 11.43 0.79
N LEU A 131 5.89 12.70 0.38
CA LEU A 131 4.61 13.43 0.31
C LEU A 131 3.67 12.74 -0.68
N ASP A 132 4.16 12.41 -1.87
CA ASP A 132 3.41 11.70 -2.90
C ASP A 132 2.87 10.36 -2.38
N ALA A 133 3.77 9.52 -1.88
CA ALA A 133 3.46 8.24 -1.26
C ALA A 133 2.44 8.33 -0.10
N THR A 134 2.60 9.33 0.78
CA THR A 134 1.71 9.57 1.92
C THR A 134 0.34 10.06 1.46
N PHE A 135 0.32 11.03 0.54
CA PHE A 135 -0.91 11.65 0.08
C PHE A 135 -1.75 10.66 -0.69
N ASP A 136 -1.17 9.74 -1.45
CA ASP A 136 -1.91 8.65 -2.08
C ASP A 136 -2.74 7.80 -1.13
N ARG A 137 -2.18 7.46 0.04
CA ARG A 137 -2.92 6.73 1.07
C ARG A 137 -3.96 7.62 1.73
N ALA A 138 -3.61 8.87 2.03
CA ALA A 138 -4.54 9.82 2.61
C ALA A 138 -5.76 10.08 1.72
N LYS A 139 -5.57 10.30 0.41
CA LYS A 139 -6.64 10.51 -0.57
C LYS A 139 -7.58 9.31 -0.62
N GLU A 140 -7.02 8.10 -0.68
CA GLU A 140 -7.79 6.85 -0.73
C GLU A 140 -8.68 6.67 0.53
N TYR A 141 -8.08 6.80 1.71
CA TYR A 141 -8.79 6.61 2.98
C TYR A 141 -9.84 7.71 3.21
N ALA A 142 -9.49 8.96 2.88
CA ALA A 142 -10.44 10.06 2.96
C ALA A 142 -11.64 9.85 2.01
N TYR A 143 -11.39 9.38 0.79
CA TYR A 143 -12.46 9.12 -0.17
C TYR A 143 -13.37 7.96 0.27
N TYR A 144 -12.80 6.88 0.82
CA TYR A 144 -13.58 5.77 1.38
C TYR A 144 -14.44 6.22 2.56
N ALA A 145 -13.87 7.01 3.47
CA ALA A 145 -14.62 7.60 4.57
C ALA A 145 -15.73 8.52 4.04
N GLY A 146 -15.46 9.38 3.06
CA GLY A 146 -16.45 10.26 2.44
C GLY A 146 -17.63 9.48 1.85
N LEU A 147 -17.37 8.41 1.10
CA LEU A 147 -18.40 7.52 0.58
C LEU A 147 -19.22 6.84 1.68
N ALA A 148 -18.57 6.34 2.73
CA ALA A 148 -19.25 5.67 3.85
C ALA A 148 -20.11 6.64 4.66
N LEU A 149 -19.60 7.84 4.96
CA LEU A 149 -20.37 8.92 5.58
C LEU A 149 -21.59 9.32 4.73
N GLY A 150 -21.40 9.48 3.41
CA GLY A 150 -22.47 9.84 2.49
C GLY A 150 -23.57 8.78 2.41
N ALA A 151 -23.19 7.51 2.35
CA ALA A 151 -24.13 6.39 2.36
C ALA A 151 -24.93 6.30 3.67
N ALA A 152 -24.24 6.44 4.82
CA ALA A 152 -24.86 6.38 6.13
C ALA A 152 -25.91 7.48 6.34
N ARG A 153 -25.71 8.69 5.78
CA ARG A 153 -26.73 9.76 5.78
C ARG A 153 -27.99 9.39 5.00
N GLY A 154 -27.86 8.54 3.99
CA GLY A 154 -28.99 7.97 3.23
C GLY A 154 -29.58 6.71 3.84
N GLY A 155 -29.13 6.29 5.03
CA GLY A 155 -29.57 5.07 5.71
C GLY A 155 -28.87 3.78 5.25
N ASP A 156 -27.85 3.87 4.40
CA ASP A 156 -27.08 2.72 3.91
C ASP A 156 -25.73 2.63 4.63
N ASP A 157 -25.64 1.85 5.71
CA ASP A 157 -24.37 1.66 6.42
C ASP A 157 -23.44 0.73 5.62
N VAL A 158 -22.36 1.32 5.10
CA VAL A 158 -21.31 0.64 4.33
C VAL A 158 -19.94 0.77 4.99
N TRP A 159 -19.85 1.20 6.25
CA TRP A 159 -18.56 1.36 6.93
C TRP A 159 -17.77 0.07 7.04
N ALA A 160 -18.45 -1.08 7.25
CA ALA A 160 -17.81 -2.38 7.24
C ALA A 160 -17.21 -2.72 5.87
N LEU A 161 -17.88 -2.34 4.78
CA LEU A 161 -17.36 -2.53 3.41
C LEU A 161 -16.16 -1.61 3.13
N ALA A 162 -16.23 -0.35 3.57
CA ALA A 162 -15.15 0.62 3.45
C ALA A 162 -13.90 0.18 4.22
N LEU A 163 -14.08 -0.23 5.48
CA LEU A 163 -13.01 -0.78 6.30
C LEU A 163 -12.46 -2.07 5.70
N GLY A 164 -13.32 -3.01 5.30
CA GLY A 164 -12.91 -4.24 4.63
C GLY A 164 -12.08 -3.99 3.35
N ALA A 165 -12.47 -3.00 2.55
CA ALA A 165 -11.72 -2.61 1.36
C ALA A 165 -10.33 -2.05 1.71
N MET A 166 -10.23 -1.19 2.72
CA MET A 166 -8.95 -0.69 3.23
C MET A 166 -8.06 -1.82 3.76
N VAL A 167 -8.61 -2.76 4.55
CA VAL A 167 -7.89 -3.92 5.06
C VAL A 167 -7.33 -4.76 3.91
N LEU A 168 -8.19 -5.13 2.95
CA LEU A 168 -7.81 -5.95 1.81
C LEU A 168 -6.72 -5.29 0.96
N GLN A 169 -6.89 -4.00 0.66
CA GLN A 169 -5.91 -3.25 -0.13
C GLN A 169 -4.57 -3.15 0.60
N THR A 170 -4.60 -2.85 1.90
CA THR A 170 -3.37 -2.72 2.69
C THR A 170 -2.64 -4.06 2.79
N CYS A 171 -3.35 -5.16 3.05
CA CYS A 171 -2.78 -6.50 3.05
C CYS A 171 -2.16 -6.86 1.69
N ARG A 172 -2.84 -6.56 0.59
CA ARG A 172 -2.34 -6.78 -0.78
C ARG A 172 -1.04 -6.00 -1.04
N HIS A 173 -0.97 -4.73 -0.64
CA HIS A 173 0.25 -3.95 -0.76
C HIS A 173 1.39 -4.53 0.09
N VAL A 174 1.12 -4.96 1.33
CA VAL A 174 2.14 -5.58 2.19
C VAL A 174 2.62 -6.93 1.64
N VAL A 175 1.76 -7.73 1.00
CA VAL A 175 2.17 -8.93 0.23
C VAL A 175 3.17 -8.54 -0.85
N ASP A 176 2.90 -7.46 -1.59
CA ASP A 176 3.80 -6.95 -2.63
C ASP A 176 5.17 -6.58 -2.09
N PHE A 177 5.17 -5.70 -1.11
CA PHE A 177 6.38 -5.21 -0.48
C PHE A 177 7.20 -6.33 0.13
N SER A 178 6.56 -7.22 0.87
CA SER A 178 7.25 -8.33 1.54
C SER A 178 7.84 -9.30 0.52
N PHE A 179 7.13 -9.61 -0.56
CA PHE A 179 7.65 -10.49 -1.60
C PHE A 179 8.81 -9.86 -2.37
N ASN A 180 8.68 -8.59 -2.76
CA ASN A 180 9.72 -7.89 -3.53
C ASN A 180 10.97 -7.70 -2.69
N GLU A 181 10.83 -7.27 -1.42
CA GLU A 181 11.96 -7.13 -0.49
C GLU A 181 12.66 -8.48 -0.24
N ALA A 182 11.87 -9.55 -0.06
CA ALA A 182 12.41 -10.90 0.14
C ALA A 182 13.20 -11.44 -1.07
N ASN A 183 13.04 -10.84 -2.25
CA ASN A 183 13.72 -11.22 -3.49
C ASN A 183 14.57 -10.08 -4.08
N HIS A 184 14.79 -8.99 -3.36
CA HIS A 184 15.48 -7.80 -3.87
C HIS A 184 16.90 -8.13 -4.37
N ASP A 185 17.60 -9.00 -3.67
CA ASP A 185 18.97 -9.43 -4.00
C ASP A 185 19.01 -10.74 -4.81
N ALA A 186 17.86 -11.25 -5.27
CA ALA A 186 17.80 -12.50 -6.02
C ALA A 186 18.33 -12.32 -7.45
N THR A 187 19.16 -13.24 -7.94
CA THR A 187 19.72 -13.20 -9.29
C THR A 187 18.62 -13.33 -10.37
N ALA A 188 18.87 -12.71 -11.54
CA ALA A 188 17.95 -12.67 -12.67
C ALA A 188 17.46 -14.07 -13.09
N ASN A 189 16.18 -14.14 -13.47
CA ASN A 189 15.43 -15.38 -13.60
C ASN A 189 15.62 -16.07 -14.96
N THR A 190 16.12 -17.31 -14.97
CA THR A 190 16.28 -18.13 -16.19
C THR A 190 15.27 -19.29 -16.28
N SER A 191 14.15 -19.23 -15.54
CA SER A 191 13.19 -20.33 -15.44
C SER A 191 12.27 -20.49 -16.67
N PRO A 192 11.69 -21.69 -16.91
CA PRO A 192 10.70 -21.93 -17.98
C PRO A 192 9.43 -21.06 -17.87
N THR A 193 9.09 -20.62 -16.67
CA THR A 193 8.00 -19.65 -16.44
C THR A 193 8.36 -18.24 -16.89
N ALA A 194 9.64 -17.86 -16.85
CA ALA A 194 10.10 -16.59 -17.41
C ALA A 194 9.96 -16.61 -18.94
N THR A 195 10.40 -17.70 -19.57
CA THR A 195 10.31 -17.85 -21.03
C THR A 195 8.87 -17.94 -21.54
N LEU A 196 7.94 -18.48 -20.75
CA LEU A 196 6.50 -18.42 -21.05
C LEU A 196 5.94 -17.00 -20.92
N SER A 197 6.36 -16.23 -19.89
CA SER A 197 5.99 -14.82 -19.79
C SER A 197 6.46 -14.05 -21.01
N ASP A 198 7.74 -14.20 -21.39
CA ASP A 198 8.32 -13.52 -22.55
C ASP A 198 7.59 -13.84 -23.86
N ARG A 199 7.15 -15.11 -24.04
CA ARG A 199 6.33 -15.52 -25.19
C ARG A 199 4.93 -14.90 -25.18
N LEU A 200 4.29 -14.81 -24.02
CA LEU A 200 2.98 -14.16 -23.87
C LEU A 200 3.10 -12.65 -24.08
N ASP A 201 4.19 -12.04 -23.61
CA ASP A 201 4.46 -10.61 -23.76
C ASP A 201 4.71 -10.22 -25.23
N GLY A 202 5.01 -11.19 -26.11
CA GLY A 202 4.99 -11.03 -27.56
C GLY A 202 3.60 -10.80 -28.18
N VAL A 203 2.51 -11.04 -27.43
CA VAL A 203 1.13 -10.75 -27.85
C VAL A 203 0.63 -9.53 -27.08
N GLY A 204 0.78 -8.35 -27.68
CA GLY A 204 0.65 -7.05 -26.99
C GLY A 204 -0.64 -6.81 -26.19
N TRP A 205 -1.78 -7.39 -26.57
CA TRP A 205 -3.03 -7.24 -25.80
C TRP A 205 -3.04 -8.04 -24.48
N THR A 206 -2.31 -9.16 -24.42
CA THR A 206 -2.25 -10.01 -23.21
C THR A 206 -1.45 -9.36 -22.09
N VAL A 207 -0.48 -8.51 -22.43
CA VAL A 207 0.28 -7.68 -21.48
C VAL A 207 -0.67 -6.74 -20.74
N TRP A 208 -1.55 -6.05 -21.48
CA TRP A 208 -2.51 -5.13 -20.90
C TRP A 208 -3.58 -5.84 -20.08
N ALA A 209 -4.11 -6.97 -20.56
CA ALA A 209 -5.04 -7.79 -19.79
C ALA A 209 -4.43 -8.24 -18.45
N ARG A 210 -3.18 -8.71 -18.47
CA ARG A 210 -2.47 -9.11 -17.24
C ARG A 210 -2.25 -7.93 -16.29
N ARG A 211 -1.87 -6.76 -16.81
CA ARG A 211 -1.73 -5.53 -16.00
C ARG A 211 -3.06 -5.11 -15.38
N MET A 212 -4.16 -5.15 -16.13
CA MET A 212 -5.48 -4.78 -15.64
C MET A 212 -6.05 -5.75 -14.60
N ILE A 213 -5.78 -7.06 -14.72
CA ILE A 213 -6.21 -8.09 -13.74
C ILE A 213 -5.72 -7.78 -12.32
N VAL A 214 -4.54 -7.15 -12.22
CA VAL A 214 -3.93 -6.77 -10.94
C VAL A 214 -4.59 -5.52 -10.33
N LEU A 215 -5.56 -4.92 -11.03
CA LEU A 215 -6.28 -3.69 -10.66
C LEU A 215 -5.32 -2.59 -10.15
N PRO A 216 -4.42 -2.09 -11.00
CA PRO A 216 -3.47 -1.03 -10.64
C PRO A 216 -4.18 0.25 -10.22
N ILE A 217 -3.41 1.21 -9.70
CA ILE A 217 -3.92 2.48 -9.17
C ILE A 217 -4.84 3.15 -10.20
N GLY A 218 -4.40 3.37 -11.44
CA GLY A 218 -5.20 4.06 -12.45
C GLY A 218 -6.56 3.40 -12.73
N GLU A 219 -6.58 2.09 -12.95
CA GLU A 219 -7.79 1.31 -13.21
C GLU A 219 -8.75 1.36 -12.01
N ARG A 220 -8.20 1.23 -10.80
CA ARG A 220 -8.97 1.26 -9.56
C ARG A 220 -9.59 2.62 -9.31
N TRP A 221 -8.84 3.70 -9.51
CA TRP A 221 -9.31 5.07 -9.38
C TRP A 221 -10.37 5.40 -10.43
N ALA A 222 -10.18 4.97 -11.68
CA ALA A 222 -11.18 5.09 -12.73
C ALA A 222 -12.48 4.37 -12.37
N MET A 223 -12.38 3.11 -11.94
CA MET A 223 -13.52 2.31 -11.50
C MET A 223 -14.26 2.98 -10.35
N ILE A 224 -13.55 3.40 -9.30
CA ILE A 224 -14.13 4.08 -8.13
C ILE A 224 -14.84 5.37 -8.55
N ALA A 225 -14.19 6.21 -9.35
CA ALA A 225 -14.76 7.48 -9.80
C ALA A 225 -16.05 7.29 -10.62
N VAL A 226 -15.98 6.41 -11.63
CA VAL A 226 -17.11 6.13 -12.51
C VAL A 226 -18.26 5.50 -11.74
N LEU A 227 -17.99 4.49 -10.91
CA LEU A 227 -19.03 3.86 -10.10
C LEU A 227 -19.60 4.82 -9.05
N THR A 228 -18.78 5.69 -8.46
CA THR A 228 -19.30 6.73 -7.54
C THR A 228 -20.30 7.62 -8.28
N ALA A 229 -19.90 8.15 -9.44
CA ALA A 229 -20.74 9.06 -10.21
C ALA A 229 -21.98 8.40 -10.81
N LEU A 230 -21.96 7.08 -11.06
CA LEU A 230 -23.02 6.35 -11.75
C LEU A 230 -23.89 5.47 -10.84
N THR A 231 -23.43 5.08 -9.65
CA THR A 231 -24.10 4.06 -8.81
C THR A 231 -24.15 4.47 -7.33
N THR A 232 -24.12 3.53 -6.39
CA THR A 232 -24.16 3.76 -4.95
C THR A 232 -22.83 3.40 -4.29
N PRO A 233 -22.49 3.97 -3.12
CA PRO A 233 -21.29 3.60 -2.36
C PRO A 233 -21.17 2.08 -2.09
N ARG A 234 -22.28 1.39 -1.82
CA ARG A 234 -22.31 -0.07 -1.65
C ARG A 234 -21.86 -0.82 -2.90
N VAL A 235 -22.25 -0.38 -4.10
CA VAL A 235 -21.79 -0.96 -5.37
C VAL A 235 -20.30 -0.69 -5.57
N VAL A 236 -19.83 0.54 -5.27
CA VAL A 236 -18.41 0.90 -5.34
C VAL A 236 -17.57 -0.04 -4.48
N PHE A 237 -17.92 -0.19 -3.19
CA PHE A 237 -17.15 -1.04 -2.28
C PHE A 237 -17.28 -2.53 -2.59
N SER A 238 -18.45 -3.01 -3.02
CA SER A 238 -18.61 -4.40 -3.46
C SER A 238 -17.73 -4.71 -4.67
N ALA A 239 -17.73 -3.85 -5.68
CA ALA A 239 -16.89 -4.00 -6.87
C ALA A 239 -15.41 -3.97 -6.51
N LEU A 240 -15.01 -3.06 -5.62
CA LEU A 240 -13.65 -2.94 -5.13
C LEU A 240 -13.20 -4.19 -4.35
N LEU A 241 -14.03 -4.70 -3.44
CA LEU A 241 -13.74 -5.91 -2.67
C LEU A 241 -13.58 -7.13 -3.59
N ILE A 242 -14.49 -7.31 -4.56
CA ILE A 242 -14.43 -8.42 -5.52
C ILE A 242 -13.16 -8.32 -6.38
N GLY A 243 -12.94 -7.15 -6.99
CA GLY A 243 -11.78 -6.91 -7.85
C GLY A 243 -10.45 -7.06 -7.12
N CYS A 244 -10.31 -6.44 -5.94
CA CYS A 244 -9.10 -6.55 -5.13
C CYS A 244 -8.90 -7.96 -4.58
N SER A 245 -9.96 -8.71 -4.26
CA SER A 245 -9.84 -10.10 -3.80
C SER A 245 -9.32 -10.98 -4.91
N PHE A 246 -9.86 -10.84 -6.13
CA PHE A 246 -9.37 -11.56 -7.30
C PHE A 246 -7.91 -11.23 -7.59
N ALA A 247 -7.55 -9.94 -7.61
CA ALA A 247 -6.18 -9.49 -7.82
C ALA A 247 -5.22 -10.00 -6.73
N ALA A 248 -5.64 -9.99 -5.46
CA ALA A 248 -4.86 -10.50 -4.32
C ALA A 248 -4.63 -12.01 -4.44
N LEU A 249 -5.66 -12.79 -4.76
CA LEU A 249 -5.55 -14.24 -4.97
C LEU A 249 -4.62 -14.56 -6.15
N TYR A 250 -4.83 -13.91 -7.30
CA TYR A 250 -4.03 -14.11 -8.50
C TYR A 250 -2.54 -13.84 -8.25
N THR A 251 -2.22 -12.66 -7.69
CA THR A 251 -0.82 -12.26 -7.43
C THR A 251 -0.16 -13.07 -6.33
N THR A 252 -0.87 -13.34 -5.23
CA THR A 252 -0.32 -14.13 -4.10
C THR A 252 -0.09 -15.57 -4.50
N ALA A 253 -1.02 -16.21 -5.22
CA ALA A 253 -0.84 -17.58 -5.72
C ALA A 253 0.38 -17.69 -6.64
N GLY A 254 0.55 -16.75 -7.58
CA GLY A 254 1.72 -16.69 -8.44
C GLY A 254 3.03 -16.49 -7.67
N ARG A 255 3.03 -15.66 -6.63
CA ARG A 255 4.19 -15.43 -5.75
C ARG A 255 4.54 -16.64 -4.88
N VAL A 256 3.54 -17.33 -4.33
CA VAL A 256 3.71 -18.58 -3.58
C VAL A 256 4.30 -19.66 -4.48
N LEU A 257 3.76 -19.83 -5.69
CA LEU A 257 4.29 -20.78 -6.67
C LEU A 257 5.75 -20.46 -7.03
N ARG A 258 6.07 -19.19 -7.33
CA ARG A 258 7.46 -18.75 -7.58
C ARG A 258 8.37 -19.00 -6.38
N SER A 259 7.88 -18.79 -5.16
CA SER A 259 8.67 -18.99 -3.93
C SER A 259 8.97 -20.45 -3.62
N LEU A 260 8.04 -21.36 -3.92
CA LEU A 260 8.22 -22.79 -3.70
C LEU A 260 9.07 -23.44 -4.81
N THR A 261 8.98 -22.91 -6.03
CA THR A 261 9.74 -23.43 -7.17
C THR A 261 11.17 -22.88 -7.22
N ARG A 262 11.40 -21.63 -6.79
CA ARG A 262 12.75 -21.05 -6.67
C ARG A 262 13.38 -21.40 -5.32
N LYS A 263 14.46 -22.18 -5.32
CA LYS A 263 15.35 -22.34 -4.15
C LYS A 263 16.25 -21.12 -3.96
N ALA A 264 15.68 -19.91 -3.94
CA ALA A 264 16.45 -18.68 -3.75
C ALA A 264 16.95 -18.60 -2.30
N SER A 265 18.24 -18.31 -2.13
CA SER A 265 18.81 -17.99 -0.81
C SER A 265 18.51 -16.53 -0.48
N ARG A 266 17.92 -16.28 0.68
CA ARG A 266 17.60 -14.92 1.14
C ARG A 266 18.71 -14.34 2.01
N THR A 267 19.04 -13.07 1.75
CA THR A 267 20.07 -12.34 2.47
C THR A 267 19.65 -11.98 3.90
N ASP A 268 20.63 -11.70 4.77
CA ASP A 268 20.36 -11.19 6.12
C ASP A 268 19.73 -9.79 6.12
N ARG A 269 19.93 -9.03 5.03
CA ARG A 269 19.21 -7.77 4.79
C ARG A 269 17.71 -8.05 4.64
N ALA A 270 17.34 -8.90 3.68
CA ALA A 270 15.93 -9.24 3.43
C ALA A 270 15.24 -9.83 4.67
N ALA A 271 15.92 -10.72 5.39
CA ALA A 271 15.37 -11.31 6.62
C ALA A 271 15.13 -10.26 7.74
N ARG A 272 15.98 -9.23 7.84
CA ARG A 272 15.79 -8.11 8.78
C ARG A 272 14.63 -7.22 8.33
N ALA A 273 14.59 -6.84 7.06
CA ALA A 273 13.51 -6.02 6.51
C ALA A 273 12.13 -6.69 6.70
N LEU A 274 12.02 -8.00 6.49
CA LEU A 274 10.79 -8.75 6.80
C LEU A 274 10.44 -8.73 8.30
N ALA A 275 11.44 -8.84 9.18
CA ALA A 275 11.20 -8.77 10.63
C ALA A 275 10.75 -7.37 11.07
N ASP A 276 11.28 -6.33 10.44
CA ASP A 276 10.90 -4.94 10.66
C ASP A 276 9.46 -4.66 10.15
N LEU A 277 9.13 -5.15 8.94
CA LEU A 277 7.77 -5.08 8.38
C LEU A 277 6.73 -5.80 9.26
N ALA A 278 7.14 -6.79 10.05
CA ALA A 278 6.25 -7.52 10.94
C ALA A 278 5.74 -6.65 12.12
N ASP A 279 6.39 -5.52 12.44
CA ASP A 279 5.98 -4.57 13.50
C ASP A 279 5.75 -5.23 14.88
N ASN A 280 6.62 -6.17 15.28
CA ASN A 280 6.47 -6.88 16.55
C ASN A 280 6.89 -6.03 17.76
N GLY A 281 5.99 -5.89 18.71
CA GLY A 281 6.18 -5.17 19.97
C GLY A 281 6.83 -6.01 21.06
N ALA A 282 6.62 -5.57 22.31
CA ALA A 282 7.28 -6.15 23.47
C ALA A 282 6.82 -7.58 23.79
N LEU A 283 5.55 -7.92 23.56
CA LEU A 283 4.99 -9.23 23.89
C LEU A 283 5.55 -10.30 22.95
N ALA A 284 5.53 -10.02 21.65
CA ALA A 284 6.10 -10.94 20.66
C ALA A 284 7.62 -11.06 20.82
N GLN A 285 8.34 -9.98 21.14
CA GLN A 285 9.78 -10.03 21.42
C GLN A 285 10.11 -10.85 22.68
N ALA A 286 9.31 -10.74 23.75
CA ALA A 286 9.48 -11.56 24.95
C ALA A 286 9.22 -13.04 24.66
N ALA A 287 8.12 -13.35 23.97
CA ALA A 287 7.80 -14.72 23.55
C ALA A 287 8.89 -15.29 22.63
N ALA A 288 9.41 -14.51 21.68
CA ALA A 288 10.49 -14.91 20.79
C ALA A 288 11.76 -15.34 21.55
N LYS A 289 12.15 -14.61 22.61
CA LYS A 289 13.32 -14.95 23.44
C LYS A 289 13.14 -16.31 24.13
N VAL A 290 11.95 -16.56 24.69
CA VAL A 290 11.63 -17.80 25.40
C VAL A 290 11.49 -18.98 24.44
N LEU A 291 10.89 -18.76 23.27
CA LEU A 291 10.60 -19.80 22.29
C LEU A 291 11.77 -20.12 21.35
N ARG A 292 12.78 -19.24 21.23
CA ARG A 292 13.97 -19.45 20.38
C ARG A 292 14.61 -20.86 20.48
N PRO A 293 14.78 -21.48 21.67
CA PRO A 293 15.33 -22.84 21.77
C PRO A 293 14.37 -23.93 21.26
N VAL A 294 13.06 -23.76 21.41
CA VAL A 294 12.05 -24.82 21.17
C VAL A 294 11.33 -24.66 19.81
N ALA A 295 11.30 -23.46 19.23
CA ALA A 295 10.61 -23.14 17.98
C ALA A 295 11.31 -23.79 16.77
N ARG A 296 11.01 -25.08 16.54
CA ARG A 296 11.46 -25.85 15.39
C ARG A 296 10.83 -25.30 14.10
N PRO A 297 11.55 -25.29 12.97
CA PRO A 297 10.96 -24.90 11.69
C PRO A 297 9.94 -25.97 11.26
N LEU A 298 8.64 -25.69 11.37
CA LEU A 298 7.56 -26.54 10.85
C LEU A 298 7.40 -26.36 9.34
N GLY A 299 8.46 -26.58 8.55
CA GLY A 299 8.49 -26.20 7.13
C GLY A 299 8.63 -24.70 6.87
N GLY A 300 8.92 -23.90 7.91
CA GLY A 300 9.13 -22.45 7.84
C GLY A 300 8.67 -21.75 9.12
N ARG A 301 8.57 -20.42 9.07
CA ARG A 301 8.03 -19.58 10.16
C ARG A 301 6.58 -19.16 9.91
N THR A 302 6.20 -19.11 8.63
CA THR A 302 4.85 -18.81 8.14
C THR A 302 3.72 -19.57 8.85
N PRO A 303 3.84 -20.89 9.16
CA PRO A 303 2.74 -21.61 9.81
C PRO A 303 2.36 -21.07 11.18
N TYR A 304 3.32 -20.55 11.96
CA TYR A 304 3.05 -19.94 13.26
C TYR A 304 2.19 -18.68 13.10
N ALA A 305 2.57 -17.79 12.18
CA ALA A 305 1.84 -16.56 11.91
C ALA A 305 0.43 -16.86 11.37
N LEU A 306 0.29 -17.78 10.42
CA LEU A 306 -1.01 -18.15 9.84
C LEU A 306 -1.94 -18.84 10.85
N ALA A 307 -1.42 -19.77 11.66
CA ALA A 307 -2.22 -20.46 12.67
C ALA A 307 -2.68 -19.48 13.77
N GLY A 308 -1.79 -18.62 14.26
CA GLY A 308 -2.13 -17.58 15.22
C GLY A 308 -3.19 -16.62 14.67
N ALA A 309 -3.00 -16.15 13.43
CA ALA A 309 -3.95 -15.28 12.74
C ALA A 309 -5.33 -15.94 12.58
N ALA A 310 -5.37 -17.21 12.15
CA ALA A 310 -6.61 -17.94 11.94
C ALA A 310 -7.40 -18.14 13.24
N VAL A 311 -6.72 -18.55 14.33
CA VAL A 311 -7.35 -18.73 15.65
C VAL A 311 -7.91 -17.41 16.17
N LEU A 312 -7.14 -16.32 16.06
CA LEU A 312 -7.59 -14.99 16.49
C LEU A 312 -8.78 -14.49 15.68
N LEU A 313 -8.70 -14.53 14.35
CA LEU A 313 -9.78 -14.07 13.48
C LEU A 313 -11.05 -14.91 13.68
N ALA A 314 -10.93 -16.22 13.86
CA ALA A 314 -12.06 -17.09 14.17
C ALA A 314 -12.70 -16.72 15.52
N ALA A 315 -11.90 -16.47 16.56
CA ALA A 315 -12.39 -16.01 17.86
C ALA A 315 -13.09 -14.65 17.75
N ALA A 316 -12.47 -13.66 17.08
CA ALA A 316 -13.04 -12.34 16.89
C ALA A 316 -14.35 -12.36 16.09
N ALA A 317 -14.48 -13.27 15.11
CA ALA A 317 -15.67 -13.41 14.30
C ALA A 317 -16.82 -14.14 15.00
N ALA A 318 -16.54 -15.11 15.89
CA ALA A 318 -17.57 -16.02 16.40
C ALA A 318 -17.75 -16.04 17.92
N ALA A 319 -16.71 -15.77 18.71
CA ALA A 319 -16.80 -15.87 20.17
C ALA A 319 -17.62 -14.71 20.78
N PRO A 320 -18.27 -14.88 21.93
CA PRO A 320 -18.89 -13.76 22.66
C PRO A 320 -17.87 -12.65 22.93
N LEU A 321 -18.24 -11.40 22.66
CA LEU A 321 -17.32 -10.26 22.80
C LEU A 321 -16.95 -10.00 24.26
N ASP A 322 -17.93 -10.12 25.16
CA ASP A 322 -17.81 -10.01 26.63
C ASP A 322 -17.12 -11.22 27.28
N GLY A 323 -16.83 -12.27 26.50
CA GLY A 323 -16.16 -13.47 26.97
C GLY A 323 -14.63 -13.38 26.94
N PRO A 324 -13.92 -14.24 27.69
CA PRO A 324 -12.46 -14.23 27.72
C PRO A 324 -11.81 -14.77 26.44
N LEU A 325 -12.57 -15.45 25.57
CA LEU A 325 -12.03 -16.21 24.43
C LEU A 325 -11.29 -15.34 23.41
N VAL A 326 -11.80 -14.15 23.10
CA VAL A 326 -11.13 -13.24 22.15
C VAL A 326 -9.81 -12.74 22.74
N VAL A 327 -9.80 -12.39 24.02
CA VAL A 327 -8.58 -11.95 24.73
C VAL A 327 -7.55 -13.08 24.81
N LEU A 328 -7.97 -14.30 25.16
CA LEU A 328 -7.10 -15.48 25.17
C LEU A 328 -6.54 -15.78 23.78
N ALA A 329 -7.35 -15.67 22.73
CA ALA A 329 -6.89 -15.84 21.35
C ALA A 329 -5.88 -14.76 20.95
N ALA A 330 -6.05 -13.51 21.42
CA ALA A 330 -5.07 -12.43 21.19
C ALA A 330 -3.75 -12.67 21.93
N VAL A 331 -3.78 -13.24 23.15
CA VAL A 331 -2.58 -13.67 23.87
C VAL A 331 -1.87 -14.81 23.11
N LEU A 332 -2.62 -15.83 22.66
CA LEU A 332 -2.06 -16.92 21.86
C LEU A 332 -1.47 -16.41 20.54
N TYR A 333 -2.12 -15.43 19.92
CA TYR A 333 -1.62 -14.75 18.73
C TYR A 333 -0.30 -14.00 18.98
N ALA A 334 -0.16 -13.31 20.12
CA ALA A 334 1.10 -12.66 20.49
C ALA A 334 2.24 -13.69 20.67
N VAL A 335 1.95 -14.83 21.28
CA VAL A 335 2.90 -15.95 21.43
C VAL A 335 3.28 -16.54 20.06
N ALA A 336 2.29 -16.79 19.19
CA ALA A 336 2.50 -17.30 17.84
C ALA A 336 3.29 -16.33 16.96
N SER A 337 3.06 -15.03 17.10
CA SER A 337 3.82 -13.96 16.45
C SER A 337 5.28 -13.99 16.90
N GLY A 338 5.53 -14.11 18.21
CA GLY A 338 6.88 -14.30 18.74
C GLY A 338 7.57 -15.57 18.22
N ALA A 339 6.85 -16.69 18.10
CA ALA A 339 7.36 -17.93 17.52
C ALA A 339 7.76 -17.76 16.03
N ALA A 340 6.97 -16.99 15.27
CA ALA A 340 7.22 -16.71 13.86
C ALA A 340 8.53 -15.91 13.68
N VAL A 341 8.82 -14.94 14.55
CA VAL A 341 10.02 -14.09 14.44
C VAL A 341 11.18 -14.48 15.37
N ALA A 342 11.08 -15.61 16.07
CA ALA A 342 12.14 -16.10 16.99
C ALA A 342 13.48 -16.39 16.29
N ARG A 343 13.48 -16.55 14.97
CA ARG A 343 14.68 -16.76 14.13
C ARG A 343 14.54 -15.97 12.82
N PRO A 344 15.66 -15.70 12.12
CA PRO A 344 15.63 -14.95 10.86
C PRO A 344 14.69 -15.56 9.81
N LEU A 345 13.90 -14.69 9.16
CA LEU A 345 12.88 -15.02 8.16
C LEU A 345 13.52 -15.34 6.80
N LYS A 346 14.13 -16.52 6.68
CA LYS A 346 14.83 -16.97 5.46
C LYS A 346 14.10 -18.04 4.67
N GLY A 347 13.10 -18.70 5.26
CA GLY A 347 12.37 -19.82 4.64
C GLY A 347 11.52 -19.39 3.44
N ALA A 348 11.32 -20.29 2.46
CA ALA A 348 10.71 -20.02 1.15
C ALA A 348 9.43 -19.17 1.20
N LEU A 349 8.59 -19.35 2.23
CA LEU A 349 7.33 -18.62 2.38
C LEU A 349 7.36 -17.55 3.47
N ASP A 350 8.48 -17.34 4.17
CA ASP A 350 8.53 -16.46 5.35
C ASP A 350 8.23 -14.97 5.05
N TRP A 351 8.23 -14.57 3.77
CA TRP A 351 7.72 -13.27 3.33
C TRP A 351 6.20 -13.10 3.54
N LEU A 352 5.46 -14.19 3.79
CA LEU A 352 4.05 -14.16 4.17
C LEU A 352 3.83 -13.83 5.65
N VAL A 353 4.88 -13.81 6.48
CA VAL A 353 4.75 -13.49 7.91
C VAL A 353 4.19 -12.06 8.12
N PRO A 354 4.78 -10.97 7.57
CA PRO A 354 4.22 -9.63 7.77
C PRO A 354 2.78 -9.48 7.24
N PRO A 355 2.42 -9.93 6.02
CA PRO A 355 1.04 -9.89 5.54
C PRO A 355 0.05 -10.65 6.43
N ALA A 356 0.42 -11.83 6.94
CA ALA A 356 -0.43 -12.61 7.81
C ALA A 356 -0.71 -11.88 9.13
N LEU A 357 0.30 -11.21 9.69
CA LEU A 357 0.14 -10.42 10.92
C LEU A 357 -0.74 -9.19 10.68
N ARG A 358 -0.58 -8.49 9.54
CA ARG A 358 -1.46 -7.37 9.16
C ARG A 358 -2.91 -7.78 8.96
N ALA A 359 -3.14 -8.90 8.28
CA ALA A 359 -4.49 -9.44 8.10
C ALA A 359 -5.15 -9.79 9.44
N ALA A 360 -4.38 -10.33 10.39
CA ALA A 360 -4.87 -10.65 11.74
C ALA A 360 -5.20 -9.38 12.54
N GLU A 361 -4.28 -8.41 12.60
CA GLU A 361 -4.47 -7.15 13.34
C GLU A 361 -5.69 -6.38 12.83
N TYR A 362 -5.72 -6.08 11.52
CA TYR A 362 -6.79 -5.27 10.95
C TYR A 362 -8.12 -6.03 10.87
N GLY A 363 -8.08 -7.32 10.54
CA GLY A 363 -9.26 -8.17 10.49
C GLY A 363 -9.90 -8.34 11.86
N THR A 364 -9.10 -8.38 12.93
CA THR A 364 -9.62 -8.43 14.30
C THR A 364 -10.31 -7.12 14.65
N VAL A 365 -9.69 -5.97 14.39
CA VAL A 365 -10.32 -4.66 14.65
C VAL A 365 -11.63 -4.51 13.86
N LEU A 366 -11.67 -4.92 12.58
CA LEU A 366 -12.89 -4.95 11.78
C LEU A 366 -13.95 -5.88 12.37
N ALA A 367 -13.59 -7.12 12.71
CA ALA A 367 -14.54 -8.11 13.24
C ALA A 367 -15.14 -7.68 14.59
N LEU A 368 -14.32 -7.14 15.49
CA LEU A 368 -14.78 -6.62 16.77
C LEU A 368 -15.72 -5.43 16.60
N ALA A 369 -15.36 -4.47 15.74
CA ALA A 369 -16.20 -3.29 15.48
C ALA A 369 -17.50 -3.61 14.74
N ALA A 370 -17.48 -4.56 13.81
CA ALA A 370 -18.68 -4.99 13.07
C ALA A 370 -19.67 -5.75 13.95
N ARG A 371 -19.19 -6.38 15.04
CA ARG A 371 -20.02 -7.14 15.98
C ARG A 371 -20.39 -6.38 17.25
N ALA A 372 -19.75 -5.22 17.48
CA ALA A 372 -20.05 -4.37 18.61
C ALA A 372 -21.44 -3.76 18.45
N ASP A 373 -22.22 -3.78 19.52
CA ASP A 373 -23.53 -3.11 19.58
C ASP A 373 -23.33 -1.64 20.01
N ALA A 374 -22.55 -0.91 19.21
CA ALA A 374 -22.14 0.46 19.52
C ALA A 374 -22.12 1.32 18.25
N PRO A 375 -23.04 2.29 18.10
CA PRO A 375 -23.00 3.26 17.02
C PRO A 375 -21.61 3.93 16.94
N GLY A 376 -21.02 3.97 15.75
CA GLY A 376 -19.69 4.59 15.56
C GLY A 376 -18.48 3.68 15.78
N ALA A 377 -18.66 2.41 16.19
CA ALA A 377 -17.55 1.47 16.34
C ALA A 377 -16.79 1.26 15.02
N LEU A 378 -17.50 1.07 13.90
CA LEU A 378 -16.90 0.90 12.58
C LEU A 378 -16.15 2.16 12.07
N PRO A 379 -16.70 3.38 12.15
CA PRO A 379 -15.93 4.61 11.90
C PRO A 379 -14.68 4.76 12.78
N ALA A 380 -14.77 4.45 14.07
CA ALA A 380 -13.64 4.53 14.98
C ALA A 380 -12.55 3.49 14.64
N ALA A 381 -12.96 2.26 14.32
CA ALA A 381 -12.10 1.20 13.82
C ALA A 381 -11.44 1.58 12.48
N PHE A 382 -12.17 2.26 11.59
CA PHE A 382 -11.62 2.79 10.35
C PHE A 382 -10.50 3.79 10.63
N GLY A 383 -10.73 4.74 11.55
CA GLY A 383 -9.69 5.69 11.98
C GLY A 383 -8.45 4.99 12.55
N LEU A 384 -8.65 3.99 13.41
CA LEU A 384 -7.56 3.21 13.99
C LEU A 384 -6.74 2.46 12.93
N VAL A 385 -7.41 1.70 12.06
CA VAL A 385 -6.73 0.94 11.00
C VAL A 385 -6.04 1.88 10.02
N ALA A 386 -6.62 3.03 9.67
CA ALA A 386 -5.97 4.03 8.82
C ALA A 386 -4.67 4.56 9.45
N ALA A 387 -4.69 4.90 10.74
CA ALA A 387 -3.51 5.38 11.48
C ALA A 387 -2.41 4.32 11.57
N VAL A 388 -2.78 3.07 11.87
CA VAL A 388 -1.84 1.95 11.95
C VAL A 388 -1.31 1.59 10.55
N ALA A 389 -2.15 1.60 9.52
CA ALA A 389 -1.74 1.38 8.14
C ALA A 389 -0.73 2.42 7.68
N TYR A 390 -0.94 3.70 8.02
CA TYR A 390 0.03 4.76 7.75
C TYR A 390 1.42 4.45 8.35
N HIS A 391 1.50 4.05 9.63
CA HIS A 391 2.76 3.64 10.27
C HIS A 391 3.45 2.49 9.51
N HIS A 392 2.68 1.52 9.04
CA HIS A 392 3.22 0.42 8.24
C HIS A 392 3.67 0.84 6.84
N TYR A 393 2.97 1.76 6.18
CA TYR A 393 3.45 2.36 4.92
C TYR A 393 4.72 3.14 5.13
N ASP A 394 4.81 3.97 6.18
CA ASP A 394 6.02 4.70 6.51
C ASP A 394 7.22 3.75 6.69
N THR A 395 7.01 2.64 7.39
CA THR A 395 8.02 1.57 7.52
C THR A 395 8.46 1.02 6.16
N VAL A 396 7.51 0.70 5.27
CA VAL A 396 7.82 0.22 3.90
C VAL A 396 8.66 1.25 3.14
N TYR A 397 8.25 2.52 3.16
CA TYR A 397 8.92 3.57 2.39
C TYR A 397 10.33 3.87 2.90
N ARG A 398 10.58 3.76 4.22
CA ARG A 398 11.95 3.87 4.75
C ARG A 398 12.83 2.68 4.40
N ILE A 399 12.28 1.46 4.40
CA ILE A 399 13.03 0.26 4.01
C ILE A 399 13.39 0.32 2.52
N ARG A 400 12.43 0.65 1.65
CA ARG A 400 12.70 0.93 0.23
C ARG A 400 13.70 2.07 0.05
N GLY A 401 13.58 3.06 0.94
CA GLY A 401 14.46 4.19 1.17
C GLY A 401 15.95 3.89 1.34
N ASP A 402 16.32 2.61 1.58
CA ASP A 402 17.58 2.21 2.20
C ASP A 402 17.87 2.95 3.53
N ALA A 403 16.84 3.52 4.16
CA ALA A 403 16.92 4.27 5.41
C ALA A 403 16.72 3.40 6.65
N GLY A 404 16.32 2.13 6.47
CA GLY A 404 16.04 1.18 7.55
C GLY A 404 14.61 1.30 8.09
N ALA A 405 14.37 0.73 9.27
CA ALA A 405 13.06 0.72 9.93
C ALA A 405 12.88 1.91 10.89
N PRO A 406 11.62 2.24 11.27
CA PRO A 406 11.38 3.20 12.34
C PRO A 406 12.08 2.78 13.65
N PRO A 407 12.39 3.75 14.53
CA PRO A 407 13.14 3.46 15.75
C PRO A 407 12.34 2.54 16.67
N ALA A 408 13.03 1.58 17.32
CA ALA A 408 12.38 0.55 18.14
C ALA A 408 11.55 1.11 19.31
N TRP A 409 11.82 2.33 19.78
CA TRP A 409 10.99 2.97 20.80
C TRP A 409 9.59 3.32 20.26
N LEU A 410 9.48 3.69 18.98
CA LEU A 410 8.21 4.04 18.36
C LEU A 410 7.31 2.81 18.30
N VAL A 411 7.83 1.69 17.78
CA VAL A 411 7.09 0.41 17.73
C VAL A 411 6.59 0.00 19.13
N ARG A 412 7.43 0.15 20.16
CA ARG A 412 7.02 -0.15 21.56
C ARG A 412 5.96 0.80 22.09
N ALA A 413 6.09 2.11 21.83
CA ALA A 413 5.13 3.12 22.25
C ALA A 413 3.77 2.93 21.56
N LEU A 414 3.79 2.52 20.28
CA LEU A 414 2.61 2.15 19.51
C LEU A 414 2.09 0.74 19.87
N GLY A 415 2.69 0.04 20.84
CA GLY A 415 2.28 -1.29 21.31
C GLY A 415 2.70 -2.47 20.42
N GLY A 416 3.27 -2.23 19.24
CA GLY A 416 3.43 -3.23 18.19
C GLY A 416 2.10 -3.85 17.76
N GLN A 417 2.14 -4.66 16.72
CA GLN A 417 0.95 -5.27 16.15
C GLN A 417 0.20 -6.14 17.15
N GLU A 418 0.92 -6.90 17.99
CA GLU A 418 0.28 -7.82 18.91
C GLU A 418 -0.27 -7.11 20.16
N GLY A 419 0.39 -6.05 20.62
CA GLY A 419 -0.08 -5.26 21.76
C GLY A 419 -1.31 -4.44 21.41
N ARG A 420 -1.36 -3.83 20.22
CA ARG A 420 -2.57 -3.14 19.73
C ARG A 420 -3.73 -4.10 19.54
N THR A 421 -3.46 -5.27 18.97
CA THR A 421 -4.47 -6.32 18.77
C THR A 421 -5.04 -6.82 20.10
N LEU A 422 -4.17 -7.09 21.09
CA LEU A 422 -4.59 -7.49 22.44
C LEU A 422 -5.37 -6.38 23.13
N LEU A 423 -4.93 -5.13 23.02
CA LEU A 423 -5.64 -3.98 23.58
C LEU A 423 -7.04 -3.84 22.96
N ALA A 424 -7.17 -3.95 21.64
CA ALA A 424 -8.47 -3.92 20.97
C ALA A 424 -9.40 -5.06 21.45
N ALA A 425 -8.87 -6.27 21.63
CA ALA A 425 -9.63 -7.40 22.16
C ALA A 425 -10.08 -7.17 23.62
N VAL A 426 -9.22 -6.63 24.47
CA VAL A 426 -9.56 -6.28 25.87
C VAL A 426 -10.60 -5.16 25.92
N LEU A 427 -10.43 -4.11 25.13
CA LEU A 427 -11.39 -3.01 25.05
C LEU A 427 -12.76 -3.50 24.56
N ALA A 428 -12.78 -4.43 23.58
CA ALA A 428 -14.04 -5.02 23.14
C ALA A 428 -14.71 -5.81 24.26
N ALA A 429 -13.95 -6.65 25.00
CA ALA A 429 -14.50 -7.43 26.10
C ALA A 429 -15.05 -6.60 27.25
N LEU A 430 -14.49 -5.41 27.47
CA LEU A 430 -14.92 -4.52 28.57
C LEU A 430 -16.02 -3.54 28.16
N LEU A 431 -16.05 -3.11 26.89
CA LEU A 431 -16.80 -1.92 26.47
C LEU A 431 -17.70 -2.12 25.25
N ALA A 432 -17.58 -3.23 24.50
CA ALA A 432 -18.35 -3.41 23.26
C ALA A 432 -19.77 -3.93 23.47
N THR A 433 -20.09 -4.42 24.67
CA THR A 433 -21.42 -4.88 25.05
C THR A 433 -22.07 -3.86 25.99
N GLY A 434 -23.35 -3.53 25.77
CA GLY A 434 -24.10 -2.61 26.63
C GLY A 434 -24.56 -1.30 25.97
N GLY A 435 -24.43 -1.15 24.64
CA GLY A 435 -25.08 -0.06 23.89
C GLY A 435 -24.47 1.34 24.07
N GLY A 436 -23.34 1.45 24.78
CA GLY A 436 -22.69 2.72 25.07
C GLY A 436 -21.57 3.09 24.09
N ASP A 437 -21.14 4.35 24.15
CA ASP A 437 -20.08 4.88 23.29
C ASP A 437 -18.65 4.50 23.75
N GLY A 438 -18.51 3.69 24.80
CA GLY A 438 -17.23 3.37 25.43
C GLY A 438 -16.22 2.73 24.47
N PHE A 439 -16.65 1.72 23.71
CA PHE A 439 -15.77 1.05 22.75
C PHE A 439 -15.37 1.94 21.56
N PRO A 440 -16.32 2.62 20.86
CA PRO A 440 -15.97 3.62 19.85
C PRO A 440 -15.00 4.69 20.37
N LEU A 441 -15.26 5.29 21.53
CA LEU A 441 -14.38 6.31 22.13
C LEU A 441 -12.98 5.79 22.40
N ALA A 442 -12.86 4.56 22.92
CA ALA A 442 -11.57 3.93 23.17
C ALA A 442 -10.79 3.68 21.87
N LEU A 443 -11.46 3.19 20.82
CA LEU A 443 -10.84 3.03 19.50
C LEU A 443 -10.42 4.37 18.89
N THR A 444 -11.24 5.41 19.01
CA THR A 444 -10.89 6.76 18.54
C THR A 444 -9.70 7.35 19.31
N ALA A 445 -9.65 7.18 20.63
CA ALA A 445 -8.53 7.62 21.45
C ALA A 445 -7.23 6.89 21.06
N LEU A 446 -7.32 5.57 20.85
CA LEU A 446 -6.19 4.77 20.37
C LEU A 446 -5.74 5.21 18.97
N ALA A 447 -6.68 5.45 18.06
CA ALA A 447 -6.40 5.96 16.72
C ALA A 447 -5.67 7.30 16.76
N GLY A 448 -6.15 8.24 17.59
CA GLY A 448 -5.52 9.53 17.79
C GLY A 448 -4.11 9.40 18.36
N ALA A 449 -3.90 8.56 19.37
CA ALA A 449 -2.58 8.33 19.95
C ALA A 449 -1.59 7.74 18.92
N VAL A 450 -2.02 6.72 18.15
CA VAL A 450 -1.20 6.11 17.09
C VAL A 450 -0.88 7.11 16.00
N ALA A 451 -1.89 7.83 15.50
CA ALA A 451 -1.72 8.82 14.45
C ALA A 451 -0.77 9.94 14.88
N LEU A 452 -0.94 10.50 16.08
CA LEU A 452 -0.10 11.59 16.58
C LEU A 452 1.35 11.16 16.72
N LEU A 453 1.61 10.01 17.36
CA LEU A 453 2.98 9.52 17.57
C LEU A 453 3.65 9.10 16.25
N GLY A 454 2.94 8.33 15.42
CA GLY A 454 3.45 7.85 14.14
C GLY A 454 3.69 8.98 13.14
N LEU A 455 2.75 9.92 13.01
CA LEU A 455 2.89 11.06 12.11
C LEU A 455 3.96 12.05 12.59
N ALA A 456 4.04 12.33 13.89
CA ALA A 456 5.07 13.22 14.42
C ALA A 456 6.48 12.66 14.17
N GLU A 457 6.69 11.35 14.37
CA GLU A 457 7.99 10.72 14.10
C GLU A 457 8.27 10.63 12.59
N SER A 458 7.26 10.29 11.76
CA SER A 458 7.41 10.28 10.30
C SER A 458 7.78 11.67 9.76
N ILE A 459 7.04 12.72 10.12
CA ILE A 459 7.37 14.10 9.73
C ILE A 459 8.77 14.47 10.18
N ARG A 460 9.11 14.22 11.46
CA ARG A 460 10.44 14.50 11.98
C ARG A 460 11.50 13.80 11.14
N PHE A 461 11.33 12.52 10.81
CA PHE A 461 12.27 11.75 10.02
C PHE A 461 12.40 12.32 8.60
N TRP A 462 11.32 12.45 7.83
CA TRP A 462 11.39 12.85 6.42
C TRP A 462 11.76 14.31 6.21
N VAL A 463 11.52 15.19 7.19
CA VAL A 463 11.97 16.59 7.14
C VAL A 463 13.44 16.73 7.55
N SER A 464 13.92 15.93 8.52
CA SER A 464 15.32 16.04 9.00
C SER A 464 16.30 15.15 8.25
N SER A 465 15.83 14.09 7.60
CA SER A 465 16.68 13.16 6.88
C SER A 465 17.10 13.76 5.53
N GLY A 466 18.41 13.90 5.33
CA GLY A 466 19.01 14.00 4.00
C GLY A 466 19.00 12.65 3.27
N ALA A 467 17.93 11.86 3.42
CA ALA A 467 17.81 10.52 2.85
C ALA A 467 18.05 10.56 1.33
N PRO A 468 18.41 9.46 0.66
CA PRO A 468 18.38 9.43 -0.79
C PRO A 468 16.92 9.46 -1.26
N ALA A 469 16.63 10.25 -2.30
CA ALA A 469 15.30 10.25 -2.93
C ALA A 469 15.09 8.88 -3.57
N VAL A 470 14.33 8.00 -2.92
CA VAL A 470 14.04 6.68 -3.49
C VAL A 470 12.96 6.82 -4.53
N HIS A 471 13.36 6.54 -5.76
CA HIS A 471 12.49 6.56 -6.91
C HIS A 471 11.66 5.27 -6.95
N ASP A 472 10.40 5.42 -7.33
CA ASP A 472 9.46 4.34 -7.64
C ASP A 472 9.82 3.65 -8.99
N GLU A 473 11.11 3.35 -9.20
CA GLU A 473 11.67 2.69 -10.39
C GLU A 473 11.87 1.18 -10.18
N GLY A 474 11.57 0.68 -8.98
CA GLY A 474 11.77 -0.72 -8.61
C GLY A 474 10.49 -1.49 -8.31
N GLU A 475 9.61 -1.69 -9.30
CA GLU A 475 8.73 -2.87 -9.28
C GLU A 475 8.62 -3.57 -10.65
N PRO A 476 8.99 -4.86 -10.72
CA PRO A 476 8.71 -5.73 -11.85
C PRO A 476 7.40 -6.51 -11.66
N ALA A 477 6.57 -6.50 -12.71
CA ALA A 477 5.55 -7.49 -13.12
C ALA A 477 4.76 -8.28 -12.06
#